data_AF-A0A1B8X3Y4-F1
#
_entry.id   AF-A0A1B8X3Y4-F1
#
_cell.length_a   1.000
_cell.length_b   1.000
_cell.length_c   1.000
_cell.angle_alpha   90.00
_cell.angle_beta   90.00
_cell.angle_gamma   90.00
#
_symmetry.space_group_name_H-M   'P 1'
#
loop_
_entity.id
_entity.type
_entity.pdbx_description
1 polymer ?
#
loop_
_entity_poly.entity_id
_entity_poly.type
_entity_poly.pdbx_seq_one_letter_code
_entity_poly.pdbx_strand_id
1 'polypeptide(L)'
;MTFTKSVTCYDFYDRAQTGEKCTQDDWDLMTIPMKSMELKQKYNLDFGKEFIPTDKDQMERLFKAGFEMLLDCGIWCTDTHRIVKYTDDEIWDAINNPHREFQLGSGRDAVYCRKRSVGDKVKPIVQGGPTGSPISEDVFMPVHMSYALEKECDTIVNGVMTSARGKSPVPGSPYEVLASKSETRQIRTAASMAGRPGMGV
;
A
#
# COMPACT_ATOMS: atom_id res chain seq x y z
N MET A 1 -10.97 -7.41 -28.00
CA MET A 1 -9.93 -8.44 -28.14
C MET A 1 -9.50 -8.75 -26.73
N THR A 2 -9.67 -10.00 -26.27
CA THR A 2 -9.31 -10.40 -24.90
C THR A 2 -7.83 -10.14 -24.61
N PHE A 3 -7.49 -9.89 -23.35
CA PHE A 3 -6.10 -9.77 -22.90
C PHE A 3 -5.30 -11.06 -23.18
N THR A 4 -3.99 -10.94 -23.46
CA THR A 4 -3.14 -12.06 -23.85
C THR A 4 -2.48 -12.77 -22.67
N LYS A 5 -2.25 -12.04 -21.56
CA LYS A 5 -1.71 -12.54 -20.29
C LYS A 5 -2.10 -11.59 -19.15
N SER A 6 -2.18 -12.11 -17.93
CA SER A 6 -2.35 -11.27 -16.73
C SER A 6 -1.18 -10.30 -16.58
N VAL A 7 -1.50 -9.04 -16.28
CA VAL A 7 -0.50 -7.97 -16.16
C VAL A 7 0.35 -8.16 -14.91
N THR A 8 1.66 -8.04 -15.07
CA THR A 8 2.66 -8.14 -14.00
C THR A 8 3.61 -6.94 -14.01
N CYS A 9 4.53 -6.88 -13.06
CA CYS A 9 5.59 -5.86 -13.05
C CYS A 9 6.51 -5.93 -14.30
N TYR A 10 6.64 -7.09 -14.94
CA TYR A 10 7.41 -7.24 -16.18
C TYR A 10 6.74 -6.49 -17.34
N ASP A 11 5.41 -6.62 -17.46
CA ASP A 11 4.62 -5.89 -18.46
C ASP A 11 4.68 -4.38 -18.25
N PHE A 12 4.65 -3.95 -16.99
CA PHE A 12 4.84 -2.55 -16.65
C PHE A 12 6.18 -2.04 -17.16
N TYR A 13 7.27 -2.76 -16.88
CA TYR A 13 8.61 -2.39 -17.33
C TYR A 13 8.69 -2.30 -18.86
N ASP A 14 8.22 -3.32 -19.58
CA ASP A 14 8.25 -3.35 -21.05
C ASP A 14 7.48 -2.18 -21.67
N ARG A 15 6.28 -1.88 -21.14
CA ARG A 15 5.46 -0.74 -21.57
C ARG A 15 6.13 0.59 -21.22
N ALA A 16 6.74 0.71 -20.05
CA ALA A 16 7.41 1.94 -19.62
C ALA A 16 8.59 2.33 -20.52
N GLN A 17 9.21 1.37 -21.24
CA GLN A 17 10.28 1.66 -22.21
C GLN A 17 9.77 2.33 -23.49
N THR A 18 8.53 2.04 -23.89
CA THR A 18 7.99 2.37 -25.22
C THR A 18 6.73 3.24 -25.20
N GLY A 19 6.14 3.44 -24.01
CA GLY A 19 4.91 4.21 -23.80
C GLY A 19 5.02 5.67 -24.20
N GLU A 20 3.89 6.38 -24.24
CA GLU A 20 3.84 7.79 -24.63
C GLU A 20 4.74 8.65 -23.73
N LYS A 21 5.56 9.53 -24.32
CA LYS A 21 6.38 10.47 -23.53
C LYS A 21 5.47 11.54 -22.92
N CYS A 22 5.66 11.81 -21.63
CA CYS A 22 4.90 12.81 -20.91
C CYS A 22 5.81 13.43 -19.85
N THR A 23 5.82 14.77 -19.74
CA THR A 23 6.56 15.43 -18.67
C THR A 23 5.83 15.26 -17.34
N GLN A 24 6.54 15.46 -16.22
CA GLN A 24 5.89 15.42 -14.92
C GLN A 24 4.84 16.53 -14.77
N ASP A 25 5.14 17.74 -15.24
CA ASP A 25 4.20 18.87 -15.16
C ASP A 25 2.93 18.61 -16.00
N ASP A 26 3.08 18.05 -17.20
CA ASP A 26 1.92 17.65 -18.01
C ASP A 26 1.06 16.63 -17.27
N TRP A 27 1.69 15.66 -16.60
CA TRP A 27 0.97 14.64 -15.83
C TRP A 27 0.28 15.21 -14.59
N ASP A 28 1.03 15.90 -13.73
CA ASP A 28 0.60 16.37 -12.41
C ASP A 28 -0.34 17.58 -12.49
N LEU A 29 -0.12 18.48 -13.46
CA LEU A 29 -0.86 19.74 -13.56
C LEU A 29 -1.95 19.71 -14.63
N MET A 30 -1.89 18.78 -15.60
CA MET A 30 -2.89 18.68 -16.67
C MET A 30 -3.60 17.33 -16.66
N THR A 31 -2.93 16.21 -16.96
CA THR A 31 -3.58 14.90 -17.17
C THR A 31 -4.42 14.47 -15.97
N ILE A 32 -3.83 14.44 -14.77
CA ILE A 32 -4.51 13.97 -13.56
C ILE A 32 -5.63 14.94 -13.12
N PRO A 33 -5.40 16.26 -12.99
CA PRO A 33 -6.46 17.17 -12.58
C PRO A 33 -7.62 17.27 -13.57
N MET A 34 -7.33 17.29 -14.89
CA MET A 34 -8.36 17.40 -15.93
C MET A 34 -9.27 16.17 -15.96
N LYS A 35 -8.69 14.95 -15.98
CA LYS A 35 -9.51 13.72 -16.00
C LYS A 35 -10.27 13.55 -14.68
N SER A 36 -9.68 13.90 -13.54
CA SER A 36 -10.38 13.87 -12.25
C SER A 36 -11.59 14.81 -12.23
N MET A 37 -11.44 16.04 -12.75
CA MET A 37 -12.53 17.02 -12.86
C MET A 37 -13.61 16.55 -13.83
N GLU A 38 -13.21 16.05 -15.01
CA GLU A 38 -14.10 15.48 -16.02
C GLU A 38 -14.94 14.35 -15.43
N LEU A 39 -14.32 13.35 -14.79
CA LEU A 39 -15.02 12.19 -14.24
C LEU A 39 -15.94 12.55 -13.08
N LYS A 40 -15.52 13.48 -12.20
CA LYS A 40 -16.39 14.00 -11.15
C LYS A 40 -17.69 14.58 -11.73
N GLN A 41 -17.59 15.37 -12.80
CA GLN A 41 -18.76 15.99 -13.46
C GLN A 41 -19.57 14.96 -14.24
N LYS A 42 -18.91 14.12 -15.04
CA LYS A 42 -19.52 13.05 -15.86
C LYS A 42 -20.37 12.11 -15.03
N TYR A 43 -19.86 11.69 -13.87
CA TYR A 43 -20.53 10.75 -12.96
C TYR A 43 -21.36 11.45 -11.86
N ASN A 44 -21.44 12.79 -11.89
CA ASN A 44 -22.16 13.61 -10.91
C ASN A 44 -21.87 13.18 -9.46
N LEU A 45 -20.59 13.19 -9.09
CA LEU A 45 -20.14 12.75 -7.76
C LEU A 45 -20.26 13.89 -6.74
N ASP A 46 -21.10 13.70 -5.72
CA ASP A 46 -21.27 14.61 -4.58
C ASP A 46 -21.42 13.83 -3.26
N PHE A 47 -20.40 13.91 -2.40
CA PHE A 47 -20.36 13.12 -1.16
C PHE A 47 -21.06 13.82 0.02
N GLY A 48 -21.48 15.07 -0.17
CA GLY A 48 -22.07 15.89 0.90
C GLY A 48 -21.16 15.94 2.13
N LYS A 49 -21.68 15.49 3.27
CA LYS A 49 -20.97 15.44 4.56
C LYS A 49 -20.79 14.01 5.09
N GLU A 50 -21.10 13.01 4.27
CA GLU A 50 -21.03 11.61 4.70
C GLU A 50 -19.58 11.14 4.73
N PHE A 51 -19.16 10.56 5.87
CA PHE A 51 -17.88 9.86 5.96
C PHE A 51 -17.94 8.46 5.36
N ILE A 52 -19.08 7.78 5.54
CA ILE A 52 -19.35 6.44 5.01
C ILE A 52 -20.59 6.55 4.11
N PRO A 53 -20.48 6.31 2.80
CA PRO A 53 -21.59 6.47 1.88
C PRO A 53 -22.68 5.42 2.13
N THR A 54 -23.94 5.85 2.03
CA THR A 54 -25.09 4.93 2.09
C THR A 54 -25.81 4.79 0.74
N ASP A 55 -25.60 5.73 -0.18
CA ASP A 55 -26.11 5.69 -1.55
C ASP A 55 -25.27 4.74 -2.42
N LYS A 56 -25.85 3.58 -2.75
CA LYS A 56 -25.20 2.56 -3.59
C LYS A 56 -25.00 3.00 -5.04
N ASP A 57 -25.91 3.81 -5.59
CA ASP A 57 -25.78 4.28 -6.97
C ASP A 57 -24.61 5.24 -7.07
N GLN A 58 -24.42 6.09 -6.05
CA GLN A 58 -23.26 6.96 -5.95
C GLN A 58 -21.96 6.17 -5.76
N MET A 59 -21.96 5.11 -4.95
CA MET A 59 -20.81 4.22 -4.80
C MET A 59 -20.45 3.51 -6.13
N GLU A 60 -21.44 3.07 -6.90
CA GLU A 60 -21.22 2.46 -8.21
C GLU A 60 -20.67 3.46 -9.22
N ARG A 61 -21.22 4.70 -9.24
CA ARG A 61 -20.68 5.79 -10.07
C ARG A 61 -19.24 6.12 -9.71
N LEU A 62 -18.91 6.13 -8.41
CA LEU A 62 -17.53 6.34 -7.96
C LEU A 62 -16.60 5.21 -8.39
N PHE A 63 -17.03 3.95 -8.27
CA PHE A 63 -16.26 2.80 -8.76
C PHE A 63 -15.97 2.90 -10.26
N LYS A 64 -17.00 3.20 -11.08
CA LYS A 64 -16.85 3.39 -12.53
C LYS A 64 -15.92 4.55 -12.86
N ALA A 65 -16.04 5.68 -12.16
CA ALA A 65 -15.13 6.80 -12.31
C ALA A 65 -13.67 6.42 -11.99
N GLY A 66 -13.42 5.71 -10.89
CA GLY A 66 -12.08 5.26 -10.53
C GLY A 66 -11.49 4.26 -11.54
N PHE A 67 -12.31 3.32 -12.04
CA PHE A 67 -11.93 2.39 -13.10
C PHE A 67 -11.55 3.13 -14.39
N GLU A 68 -12.40 4.07 -14.83
CA GLU A 68 -12.17 4.88 -16.03
C GLU A 68 -10.94 5.78 -15.87
N MET A 69 -10.68 6.34 -14.69
CA MET A 69 -9.46 7.11 -14.41
C MET A 69 -8.19 6.30 -14.70
N LEU A 70 -8.10 5.07 -14.17
CA LEU A 70 -6.94 4.20 -14.40
C LEU A 70 -6.84 3.79 -15.88
N LEU A 71 -7.97 3.45 -16.50
CA LEU A 71 -8.02 3.04 -17.90
C LEU A 71 -7.60 4.17 -18.86
N ASP A 72 -8.10 5.39 -18.63
CA ASP A 72 -7.90 6.55 -19.50
C ASP A 72 -6.58 7.28 -19.25
N CYS A 73 -6.09 7.35 -18.01
CA CYS A 73 -4.79 7.97 -17.71
C CYS A 73 -3.65 6.97 -17.84
N GLY A 74 -3.78 5.78 -17.26
CA GLY A 74 -2.65 4.88 -17.04
C GLY A 74 -1.78 5.30 -15.85
N ILE A 75 -0.50 4.91 -15.87
CA ILE A 75 0.47 5.22 -14.82
C ILE A 75 1.72 5.83 -15.43
N TRP A 76 2.16 6.98 -14.90
CA TRP A 76 3.38 7.62 -15.34
C TRP A 76 4.61 7.05 -14.62
N CYS A 77 5.61 6.63 -15.39
CA CYS A 77 6.89 6.14 -14.89
C CYS A 77 7.90 7.28 -14.81
N THR A 78 8.32 7.62 -13.59
CA THR A 78 9.27 8.70 -13.30
C THR A 78 10.62 8.52 -13.99
N ASP A 79 11.13 7.29 -14.07
CA ASP A 79 12.46 7.01 -14.61
C ASP A 79 12.53 7.12 -16.14
N THR A 80 11.46 6.73 -16.83
CA THR A 80 11.41 6.76 -18.30
C THR A 80 10.66 7.97 -18.86
N HIS A 81 10.00 8.74 -17.99
CA HIS A 81 9.10 9.85 -18.33
C HIS A 81 8.06 9.45 -19.38
N ARG A 82 7.44 8.28 -19.17
CA ARG A 82 6.47 7.68 -20.10
C ARG A 82 5.26 7.11 -19.39
N ILE A 83 4.14 7.06 -20.11
CA ILE A 83 2.87 6.55 -19.62
C ILE A 83 2.72 5.06 -19.95
N VAL A 84 2.43 4.26 -18.93
CA VAL A 84 2.02 2.85 -19.03
C VAL A 84 0.50 2.77 -19.11
N LYS A 85 -0.01 2.24 -20.21
CA LYS A 85 -1.45 2.06 -20.46
C LYS A 85 -1.88 0.61 -20.20
N TYR A 86 -3.14 0.45 -19.80
CA TYR A 86 -3.81 -0.85 -19.64
C TYR A 86 -5.04 -0.92 -20.53
N THR A 87 -5.52 -2.13 -20.75
CA THR A 87 -6.82 -2.37 -21.37
C THR A 87 -7.89 -2.65 -20.32
N ASP A 88 -9.17 -2.45 -20.68
CA ASP A 88 -10.34 -2.81 -19.88
C ASP A 88 -10.27 -4.26 -19.36
N ASP A 89 -10.01 -5.17 -20.29
CA ASP A 89 -9.86 -6.61 -20.05
C ASP A 89 -8.75 -6.94 -19.03
N GLU A 90 -7.61 -6.24 -19.07
CA GLU A 90 -6.50 -6.42 -18.13
C GLU A 90 -6.84 -5.94 -16.71
N ILE A 91 -7.55 -4.81 -16.60
CA ILE A 91 -7.98 -4.29 -15.30
C ILE A 91 -9.01 -5.24 -14.68
N TRP A 92 -9.96 -5.75 -15.46
CA TRP A 92 -10.93 -6.73 -14.97
C TRP A 92 -10.31 -8.07 -14.61
N ASP A 93 -9.31 -8.56 -15.35
CA ASP A 93 -8.57 -9.76 -14.96
C ASP A 93 -7.98 -9.61 -13.54
N ALA A 94 -7.35 -8.47 -13.26
CA ALA A 94 -6.79 -8.18 -11.94
C ALA A 94 -7.87 -8.06 -10.85
N ILE A 95 -8.97 -7.36 -11.12
CA ILE A 95 -10.08 -7.17 -10.15
C ILE A 95 -10.78 -8.50 -9.84
N ASN A 96 -10.92 -9.39 -10.82
CA ASN A 96 -11.65 -10.66 -10.66
C ASN A 96 -10.82 -11.76 -10.01
N ASN A 97 -9.49 -11.62 -9.96
CA ASN A 97 -8.57 -12.61 -9.40
C ASN A 97 -7.74 -12.09 -8.19
N PRO A 98 -8.35 -11.47 -7.16
CA PRO A 98 -7.60 -10.94 -6.02
C PRO A 98 -7.23 -12.05 -5.01
N HIS A 99 -6.20 -11.79 -4.20
CA HIS A 99 -5.97 -12.57 -2.98
C HIS A 99 -7.15 -12.37 -2.01
N ARG A 100 -7.81 -13.47 -1.62
CA ARG A 100 -9.07 -13.41 -0.84
C ARG A 100 -8.84 -13.29 0.67
N GLU A 101 -7.82 -13.97 1.17
CA GLU A 101 -7.41 -13.97 2.56
C GLU A 101 -5.95 -14.41 2.67
N PHE A 102 -5.29 -14.05 3.76
CA PHE A 102 -3.92 -14.47 4.05
C PHE A 102 -3.64 -14.44 5.55
N GLN A 103 -2.57 -15.13 5.95
CA GLN A 103 -2.09 -15.17 7.33
C GLN A 103 -0.93 -14.19 7.50
N LEU A 104 -0.92 -13.45 8.61
CA LEU A 104 0.20 -12.66 9.08
C LEU A 104 0.75 -13.29 10.36
N GLY A 105 2.07 -13.31 10.49
CA GLY A 105 2.74 -13.94 11.63
C GLY A 105 2.72 -15.47 11.59
N SER A 106 3.04 -16.10 12.70
CA SER A 106 3.19 -17.56 12.83
C SER A 106 2.85 -18.05 14.24
N GLY A 107 2.63 -19.35 14.37
CA GLY A 107 2.36 -19.98 15.67
C GLY A 107 1.13 -19.38 16.37
N ARG A 108 1.22 -19.22 17.70
CA ARG A 108 0.12 -18.69 18.53
C ARG A 108 -0.25 -17.24 18.20
N ASP A 109 0.70 -16.46 17.69
CA ASP A 109 0.55 -15.02 17.46
C ASP A 109 0.06 -14.68 16.05
N ALA A 110 -0.19 -15.70 15.21
CA ALA A 110 -0.67 -15.48 13.87
C ALA A 110 -2.11 -14.96 13.83
N VAL A 111 -2.38 -14.09 12.87
CA VAL A 111 -3.72 -13.54 12.59
C VAL A 111 -4.09 -13.72 11.12
N TYR A 112 -5.38 -13.89 10.84
CA TYR A 112 -5.89 -14.04 9.48
C TYR A 112 -6.56 -12.75 9.01
N CYS A 113 -6.04 -12.17 7.94
CA CYS A 113 -6.64 -11.02 7.27
C CYS A 113 -7.71 -11.50 6.29
N ARG A 114 -8.95 -11.05 6.49
CA ARG A 114 -10.12 -11.38 5.66
C ARG A 114 -10.89 -10.11 5.32
N LYS A 115 -11.64 -10.17 4.21
CA LYS A 115 -12.54 -9.09 3.79
C LYS A 115 -13.54 -8.73 4.91
N ARG A 116 -13.77 -7.43 5.09
CA ARG A 116 -14.84 -6.86 5.91
C ARG A 116 -15.81 -6.07 5.04
N SER A 117 -17.08 -6.03 5.44
CA SER A 117 -18.11 -5.20 4.78
C SER A 117 -18.34 -3.88 5.51
N VAL A 118 -19.12 -2.98 4.93
CA VAL A 118 -19.57 -1.76 5.63
C VAL A 118 -20.40 -2.15 6.85
N GLY A 119 -20.07 -1.59 8.02
CA GLY A 119 -20.75 -1.91 9.28
C GLY A 119 -20.50 -3.32 9.81
N ASP A 120 -19.49 -4.03 9.30
CA ASP A 120 -19.16 -5.39 9.73
C ASP A 120 -18.82 -5.44 11.24
N LYS A 121 -19.39 -6.43 11.92
CA LYS A 121 -19.23 -6.65 13.37
C LYS A 121 -17.85 -7.22 13.71
N VAL A 122 -17.16 -7.83 12.75
CA VAL A 122 -15.79 -8.32 12.95
C VAL A 122 -14.84 -7.12 13.07
N LYS A 123 -14.03 -7.08 14.13
CA LYS A 123 -13.00 -6.05 14.34
C LYS A 123 -11.95 -6.13 13.21
N PRO A 124 -11.44 -4.99 12.68
CA PRO A 124 -10.29 -5.02 11.79
C PRO A 124 -9.02 -5.53 12.50
N ILE A 125 -8.05 -6.00 11.71
CA ILE A 125 -6.70 -6.24 12.21
C ILE A 125 -6.09 -4.91 12.64
N VAL A 126 -5.51 -4.87 13.83
CA VAL A 126 -4.82 -3.71 14.38
C VAL A 126 -3.32 -3.89 14.14
N GLN A 127 -2.80 -3.16 13.16
CA GLN A 127 -1.37 -3.07 12.93
C GLN A 127 -0.82 -1.83 13.64
N GLY A 128 -0.11 -2.03 14.74
CA GLY A 128 0.40 -0.96 15.60
C GLY A 128 1.93 -0.86 15.56
N GLY A 129 2.45 0.35 15.56
CA GLY A 129 3.89 0.58 15.59
C GLY A 129 4.24 2.03 15.28
N PRO A 130 5.53 2.38 15.21
CA PRO A 130 5.94 3.75 14.88
C PRO A 130 5.50 4.23 13.50
N THR A 131 5.04 3.33 12.61
CA THR A 131 4.42 3.68 11.32
C THR A 131 5.36 4.52 10.45
N GLY A 132 6.56 4.01 10.20
CA GLY A 132 7.59 4.69 9.41
C GLY A 132 8.24 5.90 10.08
N SER A 133 7.85 6.25 11.32
CA SER A 133 8.47 7.34 12.06
C SER A 133 9.94 7.05 12.38
N PRO A 134 10.82 8.08 12.39
CA PRO A 134 12.21 7.91 12.77
C PRO A 134 12.36 7.61 14.26
N ILE A 135 13.03 6.51 14.59
CA ILE A 135 13.27 6.05 15.97
C ILE A 135 14.77 5.94 16.23
N SER A 136 15.20 6.53 17.36
CA SER A 136 16.58 6.43 17.84
C SER A 136 17.00 4.97 18.06
N GLU A 137 18.23 4.64 17.66
CA GLU A 137 18.75 3.27 17.68
C GLU A 137 18.73 2.62 19.08
N ASP A 138 19.03 3.40 20.13
CA ASP A 138 19.12 2.94 21.52
C ASP A 138 17.76 2.55 22.13
N VAL A 139 16.67 3.11 21.61
CA VAL A 139 15.29 2.81 22.04
C VAL A 139 14.49 2.06 20.97
N PHE A 140 15.13 1.60 19.90
CA PHE A 140 14.44 0.95 18.78
C PHE A 140 13.62 -0.27 19.24
N MET A 141 14.23 -1.17 20.01
CA MET A 141 13.52 -2.32 20.58
C MET A 141 12.47 -1.93 21.63
N PRO A 142 12.77 -1.11 22.67
CA PRO A 142 11.78 -0.66 23.64
C PRO A 142 10.54 -0.03 23.01
N VAL A 143 10.70 0.80 21.99
CA VAL A 143 9.59 1.45 21.29
C VAL A 143 8.69 0.42 20.60
N HIS A 144 9.24 -0.57 19.91
CA HIS A 144 8.41 -1.61 19.27
C HIS A 144 7.79 -2.58 20.29
N MET A 145 8.48 -2.81 21.42
CA MET A 145 7.97 -3.64 22.50
C MET A 145 6.69 -3.07 23.12
N SER A 146 6.55 -1.74 23.21
CA SER A 146 5.33 -1.13 23.75
C SER A 146 4.10 -1.55 22.95
N TYR A 147 4.18 -1.60 21.61
CA TYR A 147 3.09 -2.09 20.76
C TYR A 147 2.88 -3.60 20.90
N ALA A 148 3.95 -4.39 21.01
CA ALA A 148 3.84 -5.83 21.17
C ALA A 148 3.15 -6.24 22.50
N LEU A 149 3.40 -5.47 23.57
CA LEU A 149 2.79 -5.67 24.89
C LEU A 149 1.29 -5.37 24.90
N GLU A 150 0.80 -4.49 24.02
CA GLU A 150 -0.62 -4.21 23.89
C GLU A 150 -1.34 -5.38 23.22
N LYS A 151 -2.24 -6.03 23.96
CA LYS A 151 -3.10 -7.11 23.43
C LYS A 151 -4.02 -6.65 22.31
N GLU A 152 -4.29 -5.35 22.23
CA GLU A 152 -5.06 -4.74 21.15
C GLU A 152 -4.31 -4.74 19.82
N CYS A 153 -2.98 -4.88 19.81
CA CYS A 153 -2.15 -4.88 18.63
C CYS A 153 -1.96 -6.32 18.09
N ASP A 154 -2.35 -6.56 16.86
CA ASP A 154 -2.29 -7.88 16.21
C ASP A 154 -0.96 -8.11 15.48
N THR A 155 -0.46 -7.08 14.79
CA THR A 155 0.80 -7.09 14.01
C THR A 155 1.54 -5.78 14.19
N ILE A 156 2.84 -5.75 13.90
CA ILE A 156 3.66 -4.55 14.07
C ILE A 156 3.87 -3.85 12.73
N VAL A 157 3.77 -2.52 12.68
CA VAL A 157 4.29 -1.72 11.56
C VAL A 157 5.60 -1.07 11.98
N ASN A 158 6.65 -1.26 11.19
CA ASN A 158 8.01 -0.86 11.56
C ASN A 158 8.16 0.66 11.68
N GLY A 159 9.05 1.10 12.57
CA GLY A 159 9.69 2.42 12.52
C GLY A 159 10.97 2.40 11.70
N VAL A 160 11.47 3.58 11.38
CA VAL A 160 12.73 3.75 10.64
C VAL A 160 13.88 3.94 11.62
N MET A 161 14.92 3.12 11.50
CA MET A 161 16.14 3.30 12.30
C MET A 161 16.86 4.61 11.90
N THR A 162 17.03 5.57 12.81
CA THR A 162 17.80 6.80 12.52
C THR A 162 19.29 6.52 12.34
N SER A 163 19.79 5.44 12.96
CA SER A 163 21.14 4.94 12.79
C SER A 163 21.19 3.43 12.95
N ALA A 164 22.19 2.80 12.32
CA ALA A 164 22.60 1.42 12.57
C ALA A 164 24.10 1.39 12.88
N ARG A 165 24.46 0.94 14.09
CA ARG A 165 25.79 1.02 14.69
C ARG A 165 26.31 2.47 14.76
N GLY A 166 25.44 3.41 15.12
CA GLY A 166 25.76 4.84 15.22
C GLY A 166 26.05 5.52 13.88
N LYS A 167 25.64 4.92 12.75
CA LYS A 167 25.81 5.46 11.40
C LYS A 167 24.47 5.54 10.67
N SER A 168 24.26 6.62 9.92
CA SER A 168 23.03 6.80 9.14
C SER A 168 22.90 5.75 8.04
N PRO A 169 21.72 5.15 7.84
CA PRO A 169 21.46 4.18 6.77
C PRO A 169 21.25 4.88 5.42
N VAL A 170 22.30 5.53 4.91
CA VAL A 170 22.23 6.26 3.64
C VAL A 170 21.92 5.29 2.49
N PRO A 171 20.95 5.59 1.60
CA PRO A 171 20.64 4.75 0.45
C PRO A 171 21.87 4.46 -0.43
N GLY A 172 22.01 3.22 -0.89
CA GLY A 172 23.16 2.74 -1.66
C GLY A 172 24.41 2.42 -0.83
N SER A 173 24.38 2.63 0.49
CA SER A 173 25.49 2.30 1.38
C SER A 173 25.34 0.91 2.02
N PRO A 174 26.42 0.29 2.54
CA PRO A 174 26.29 -0.94 3.32
C PRO A 174 25.47 -0.77 4.60
N TYR A 175 25.28 0.46 5.11
CA TYR A 175 24.46 0.72 6.29
C TYR A 175 22.96 0.63 6.01
N GLU A 176 22.51 0.91 4.79
CA GLU A 176 21.13 0.64 4.36
C GLU A 176 20.85 -0.87 4.43
N VAL A 177 21.69 -1.69 3.81
CA VAL A 177 21.54 -3.16 3.82
C VAL A 177 21.58 -3.71 5.25
N LEU A 178 22.46 -3.17 6.10
CA LEU A 178 22.52 -3.53 7.52
C LEU A 178 21.21 -3.17 8.23
N ALA A 179 20.72 -1.95 8.06
CA ALA A 179 19.49 -1.47 8.68
C ALA A 179 18.29 -2.30 8.23
N SER A 180 18.09 -2.53 6.93
CA SER A 180 16.95 -3.31 6.41
C SER A 180 16.85 -4.72 7.01
N LYS A 181 17.98 -5.38 7.25
CA LYS A 181 17.99 -6.70 7.91
C LYS A 181 17.87 -6.60 9.43
N SER A 182 18.47 -5.58 10.03
CA SER A 182 18.51 -5.40 11.49
C SER A 182 17.17 -4.94 12.04
N GLU A 183 16.43 -4.12 11.29
CA GLU A 183 15.14 -3.55 11.65
C GLU A 183 14.17 -4.65 12.10
N THR A 184 13.80 -5.55 11.21
CA THR A 184 12.87 -6.64 11.53
C THR A 184 13.43 -7.62 12.56
N ARG A 185 14.76 -7.85 12.61
CA ARG A 185 15.37 -8.71 13.64
C ARG A 185 15.16 -8.14 15.05
N GLN A 186 15.37 -6.84 15.21
CA GLN A 186 15.16 -6.15 16.49
C GLN A 186 13.69 -6.12 16.88
N ILE A 187 12.80 -5.85 15.92
CA ILE A 187 11.35 -5.82 16.16
C ILE A 187 10.83 -7.20 16.58
N ARG A 188 11.24 -8.27 15.90
CA ARG A 188 10.87 -9.64 16.30
C ARG A 188 11.47 -10.03 17.65
N THR A 189 12.66 -9.53 17.97
CA THR A 189 13.25 -9.72 19.31
C THR A 189 12.41 -9.00 20.37
N ALA A 190 11.97 -7.76 20.11
CA ALA A 190 11.07 -7.03 20.99
C ALA A 190 9.72 -7.75 21.18
N ALA A 191 9.13 -8.28 20.11
CA ALA A 191 7.90 -9.08 20.18
C ALA A 191 8.11 -10.39 20.97
N SER A 192 9.25 -11.05 20.80
CA SER A 192 9.62 -12.23 21.59
C SER A 192 9.76 -11.91 23.08
N MET A 193 10.35 -10.76 23.43
CA MET A 193 10.45 -10.30 24.82
C MET A 193 9.07 -9.96 25.41
N ALA A 194 8.11 -9.53 24.59
CA ALA A 194 6.71 -9.35 24.98
C ALA A 194 5.91 -10.68 25.03
N GLY A 195 6.57 -11.84 24.86
CA GLY A 195 5.91 -13.16 24.90
C GLY A 195 5.11 -13.50 23.64
N ARG A 196 5.34 -12.78 22.53
CA ARG A 196 4.62 -12.94 21.25
C ARG A 196 5.60 -13.09 20.07
N PRO A 197 6.48 -14.10 20.08
CA PRO A 197 7.56 -14.25 19.10
C PRO A 197 7.08 -14.43 17.65
N GLY A 198 5.83 -14.82 17.44
CA GLY A 198 5.25 -15.07 16.13
C GLY A 198 4.54 -13.88 15.48
N MET A 199 4.54 -12.68 16.08
CA MET A 199 3.83 -11.53 15.51
C MET A 199 4.31 -11.19 14.08
N GLY A 200 3.36 -10.88 13.20
CA GLY A 200 3.66 -10.36 11.86
C GLY A 200 4.26 -8.95 11.93
N VAL A 201 5.15 -8.66 10.98
CA VAL A 201 5.72 -7.32 10.70
C VAL A 201 5.50 -6.98 9.24
#